data_AF-A0AAD8PJ00-F1
#
_entry.id   AF-A0AAD8PJ00-F1
#
_cell.length_a   1.000
_cell.length_b   1.000
_cell.length_c   1.000
_cell.angle_alpha   90.00
_cell.angle_beta   90.00
_cell.angle_gamma   90.00
#
_symmetry.space_group_name_H-M   'P 1'
#
loop_
_entity.id
_entity.type
_entity.pdbx_description
1 polymer ?
#
loop_
_entity_poly.entity_id
_entity_poly.type
_entity_poly.pdbx_seq_one_letter_code
_entity_poly.pdbx_strand_id
1 'polypeptide(L)'
;MPRCDSDDFDFEASEVIAVREDEGQPPEVIEQCFELRVRYSSPGLVSFRLFPLPNGVPTKSTACLQIRANYIESLEKMLYDKASTKCPSPPCLEAVRWRLRGMQSVTRLQFQLHTDSHIDLITPLDFDTGNTVSEPVLNARASLMSLATSSRFSMAIRDFPHLTENKKHEYECMVDVRRLYRRNIAAPPL
;
A
#
# COMPACT_ATOMS: atom_id res chain seq x y z
N MET A 1 13.67 12.85 -25.89
CA MET A 1 13.41 11.95 -24.74
C MET A 1 12.72 12.76 -23.66
N PRO A 2 11.50 12.44 -23.22
CA PRO A 2 10.92 13.14 -22.10
C PRO A 2 11.54 12.61 -20.80
N ARG A 3 11.91 13.53 -19.92
CA ARG A 3 12.48 13.28 -18.60
C ARG A 3 11.44 12.50 -17.76
N CYS A 4 11.73 11.24 -17.45
CA CYS A 4 11.20 10.62 -16.24
C CYS A 4 11.76 11.44 -15.08
N ASP A 5 10.90 12.15 -14.35
CA ASP A 5 11.07 12.66 -12.97
C ASP A 5 10.11 13.84 -12.78
N SER A 6 8.80 13.62 -12.97
CA SER A 6 7.83 14.37 -12.18
C SER A 6 7.43 13.44 -11.03
N ASP A 7 7.95 13.77 -9.84
CA ASP A 7 7.55 13.27 -8.53
C ASP A 7 6.12 13.74 -8.16
N ASP A 8 5.25 13.98 -9.14
CA ASP A 8 3.86 14.34 -8.89
C ASP A 8 3.09 13.05 -8.59
N PHE A 9 3.11 12.67 -7.33
CA PHE A 9 2.17 11.71 -6.77
C PHE A 9 0.93 12.47 -6.34
N ASP A 10 -0.23 11.98 -6.78
CA ASP A 10 -1.51 12.59 -6.42
C ASP A 10 -1.86 12.34 -4.95
N PHE A 11 -1.25 11.33 -4.32
CA PHE A 11 -1.44 11.04 -2.91
C PHE A 11 -0.19 10.43 -2.26
N GLU A 12 0.09 10.83 -1.02
CA GLU A 12 1.21 10.33 -0.22
C GLU A 12 0.82 10.16 1.26
N ALA A 13 1.28 9.07 1.88
CA ALA A 13 1.20 8.80 3.31
C ALA A 13 2.53 8.27 3.86
N SER A 14 3.17 9.03 4.74
CA SER A 14 4.55 8.80 5.21
C SER A 14 4.69 7.87 6.43
N GLU A 15 3.59 7.32 6.96
CA GLU A 15 3.64 6.30 8.03
C GLU A 15 2.54 5.24 7.79
N VAL A 16 2.92 4.18 7.07
CA VAL A 16 2.05 3.05 6.73
C VAL A 16 2.58 1.77 7.35
N ILE A 17 1.69 1.02 7.99
CA ILE A 17 1.98 -0.31 8.52
C ILE A 17 1.34 -1.34 7.59
N ALA A 18 2.13 -2.27 7.09
CA ALA A 18 1.63 -3.36 6.27
C ALA A 18 1.34 -4.59 7.14
N VAL A 19 0.27 -5.32 6.80
CA VAL A 19 -0.12 -6.58 7.43
C VAL A 19 -0.32 -7.61 6.33
N ARG A 20 0.42 -8.72 6.36
CA ARG A 20 0.21 -9.85 5.47
C ARG A 20 -0.98 -10.67 5.95
N GLU A 21 -1.84 -11.10 5.03
CA GLU A 21 -3.14 -11.70 5.35
C GLU A 21 -3.47 -12.89 4.45
N ASP A 22 -2.46 -13.68 4.07
CA ASP A 22 -2.64 -14.84 3.20
C ASP A 22 -3.64 -15.85 3.77
N GLU A 23 -4.37 -16.50 2.86
CA GLU A 23 -5.33 -17.53 3.25
C GLU A 23 -4.64 -18.70 3.97
N GLY A 24 -5.24 -19.16 5.07
CA GLY A 24 -4.69 -20.26 5.87
C GLY A 24 -3.54 -19.88 6.80
N GLN A 25 -3.06 -18.63 6.78
CA GLN A 25 -2.05 -18.13 7.71
C GLN A 25 -2.63 -17.09 8.69
N PRO A 26 -2.13 -17.05 9.94
CA PRO A 26 -2.47 -15.95 10.84
C PRO A 26 -1.90 -14.63 10.27
N PRO A 27 -2.64 -13.51 10.37
CA PRO A 27 -2.13 -12.23 9.90
C PRO A 27 -0.84 -11.82 10.59
N GLU A 28 0.10 -11.31 9.80
CA GLU A 28 1.43 -10.94 10.27
C GLU A 28 1.67 -9.45 10.04
N VAL A 29 1.99 -8.71 11.11
CA VAL A 29 2.38 -7.30 11.00
C VAL A 29 3.81 -7.24 10.50
N ILE A 30 4.01 -6.63 9.34
CA ILE A 30 5.34 -6.40 8.78
C ILE A 30 6.05 -5.35 9.64
N GLU A 31 7.24 -5.67 10.13
CA GLU A 31 7.93 -4.80 11.07
C GLU A 31 8.42 -3.50 10.43
N GLN A 32 8.69 -3.54 9.13
CA GLN A 32 9.10 -2.39 8.34
C GLN A 32 7.94 -1.39 8.21
N CYS A 33 8.20 -0.11 8.51
CA CYS A 33 7.29 0.98 8.16
C CYS A 33 7.49 1.37 6.70
N PHE A 34 6.41 1.82 6.06
CA PHE A 34 6.42 2.23 4.66
C PHE A 34 5.85 3.62 4.47
N GLU A 35 6.22 4.23 3.35
CA GLU A 35 5.54 5.35 2.75
C GLU A 35 4.74 4.84 1.55
N LEU A 36 3.45 5.16 1.52
CA LEU A 36 2.58 4.84 0.39
C LEU A 36 2.45 6.07 -0.49
N ARG A 37 2.80 5.93 -1.77
CA ARG A 37 2.51 6.92 -2.80
C ARG A 37 1.56 6.36 -3.82
N VAL A 38 0.61 7.17 -4.27
CA VAL A 38 -0.39 6.79 -5.27
C VAL A 38 -0.37 7.82 -6.39
N ARG A 39 -0.42 7.31 -7.63
CA ARG A 39 -0.46 8.14 -8.83
C ARG A 39 -1.58 7.70 -9.76
N TYR A 40 -2.29 8.68 -10.30
CA TYR A 40 -3.37 8.58 -11.29
C TYR A 40 -2.82 9.03 -12.65
N SER A 41 -2.54 8.08 -13.53
CA SER A 41 -1.83 8.39 -14.78
C SER A 41 -2.76 8.64 -15.97
N SER A 42 -3.91 7.95 -16.01
CA SER A 42 -4.92 8.03 -17.07
C SER A 42 -6.24 7.43 -16.55
N PRO A 43 -7.37 7.56 -17.28
CA PRO A 43 -8.63 6.95 -16.87
C PRO A 43 -8.46 5.44 -16.68
N GLY A 44 -8.40 5.01 -15.42
CA GLY A 44 -8.24 3.61 -15.01
C GLY A 44 -6.83 3.20 -14.54
N LEU A 45 -5.76 3.94 -14.83
CA LEU A 45 -4.44 3.55 -14.38
C LEU A 45 -4.07 4.20 -13.04
N VAL A 46 -4.26 3.43 -11.96
CA VAL A 46 -3.76 3.75 -10.61
C VAL A 46 -2.54 2.89 -10.32
N SER A 47 -1.46 3.53 -9.87
CA SER A 47 -0.28 2.85 -9.34
C SER A 47 -0.11 3.18 -7.86
N PHE A 48 0.01 2.15 -7.04
CA PHE A 48 0.39 2.23 -5.64
C PHE A 48 1.86 1.87 -5.52
N ARG A 49 2.66 2.71 -4.87
CA ARG A 49 4.07 2.45 -4.59
C ARG A 49 4.31 2.46 -3.10
N LEU A 50 4.85 1.36 -2.57
CA LEU A 50 5.33 1.30 -1.19
C LEU A 50 6.84 1.48 -1.18
N PHE A 51 7.30 2.50 -0.47
CA PHE A 51 8.71 2.75 -0.20
C PHE A 51 9.00 2.36 1.25
N PRO A 52 10.01 1.52 1.52
CA PRO A 52 10.41 1.23 2.88
C PRO A 52 11.04 2.47 3.51
N LEU A 53 10.74 2.70 4.78
CA LEU A 53 11.32 3.76 5.60
C LEU A 53 12.31 3.16 6.60
N PRO A 54 13.54 2.82 6.20
CA PRO A 54 14.55 2.37 7.16
C PRO A 54 14.77 3.50 8.18
N ASN A 55 14.57 3.20 9.47
CA ASN A 55 14.63 4.17 10.57
C ASN A 55 13.65 5.35 10.46
N GLY A 56 12.56 5.23 9.69
CA GLY A 56 11.54 6.28 9.57
C GLY A 56 11.94 7.46 8.69
N VAL A 57 13.01 7.34 7.89
CA VAL A 57 13.47 8.41 6.98
C VAL A 57 13.28 7.99 5.52
N PRO A 58 12.59 8.80 4.68
CA PRO A 58 12.47 8.54 3.25
C PRO A 58 13.84 8.56 2.59
N THR A 59 14.19 7.48 1.90
CA THR A 59 15.47 7.35 1.19
C THR A 59 15.19 7.25 -0.29
N LYS A 60 15.66 8.24 -1.06
CA LYS A 60 15.42 8.37 -2.52
C LYS A 60 15.94 7.19 -3.34
N SER A 61 16.82 6.38 -2.77
CA SER A 61 17.50 5.25 -3.41
C SER A 61 17.01 3.89 -2.92
N THR A 62 15.81 3.78 -2.34
CA THR A 62 15.28 2.49 -1.90
C THR A 62 14.45 1.77 -2.95
N ALA A 63 14.52 0.45 -2.93
CA ALA A 63 13.59 -0.39 -3.69
C ALA A 63 12.15 -0.08 -3.27
N CYS A 64 11.21 -0.12 -4.21
CA CYS A 64 9.80 0.08 -3.93
C CYS A 64 8.94 -1.01 -4.56
N LEU A 65 7.81 -1.31 -3.91
CA LEU A 65 6.83 -2.24 -4.43
C LEU A 65 5.76 -1.48 -5.20
N GLN A 66 5.59 -1.75 -6.49
CA GLN A 66 4.62 -1.06 -7.35
C GLN A 66 3.46 -1.98 -7.75
N ILE A 67 2.28 -1.68 -7.23
CA ILE A 67 1.03 -2.41 -7.50
C ILE A 67 0.18 -1.59 -8.47
N ARG A 68 -0.21 -2.20 -9.60
CA ARG A 68 -1.11 -1.57 -10.57
C ARG A 68 -2.53 -2.08 -10.41
N ALA A 69 -3.51 -1.24 -10.70
CA ALA A 69 -4.93 -1.55 -10.51
C ALA A 69 -5.41 -2.85 -11.21
N ASN A 70 -4.81 -3.20 -12.36
CA ASN A 70 -5.13 -4.40 -13.14
C ASN A 70 -4.63 -5.72 -12.51
N TYR A 71 -3.77 -5.65 -11.49
CA TYR A 71 -3.24 -6.83 -10.80
C TYR A 71 -3.92 -7.10 -9.45
N ILE A 72 -4.79 -6.20 -9.01
CA ILE A 72 -5.50 -6.32 -7.76
C ILE A 72 -6.90 -6.90 -8.08
N GLU A 73 -7.33 -7.94 -7.39
CA GLU A 73 -8.66 -8.54 -7.51
C GLU A 73 -9.72 -7.72 -6.74
N SER A 74 -9.43 -7.37 -5.48
CA SER A 74 -10.31 -6.57 -4.62
C SER A 74 -9.53 -5.54 -3.77
N LEU A 75 -10.09 -4.33 -3.63
CA LEU A 75 -9.53 -3.25 -2.80
C LEU A 75 -10.65 -2.79 -1.88
N GLU A 76 -10.49 -3.04 -0.59
CA GLU A 76 -11.47 -2.68 0.41
C GLU A 76 -10.93 -1.59 1.32
N LYS A 77 -11.75 -0.57 1.53
CA LYS A 77 -11.50 0.47 2.52
C LYS A 77 -12.35 0.20 3.74
N MET A 78 -11.70 0.11 4.90
CA MET A 78 -12.36 0.01 6.20
C MET A 78 -11.83 1.07 7.14
N LEU A 79 -12.73 1.71 7.90
CA LEU A 79 -12.38 2.68 8.92
C LEU A 79 -12.59 2.04 10.30
N TYR A 80 -11.56 2.09 11.13
CA TYR A 80 -11.59 1.53 12.48
C TYR A 80 -11.40 2.62 13.53
N ASP A 81 -12.51 3.17 13.99
CA ASP A 81 -12.55 4.05 15.15
C ASP A 81 -12.69 3.22 16.43
N LYS A 82 -11.92 3.55 17.47
CA LYS A 82 -12.01 2.93 18.80
C LYS A 82 -13.38 3.16 19.44
N ALA A 83 -14.10 4.22 19.09
CA ALA A 83 -15.45 4.50 19.57
C ALA A 83 -16.54 3.67 18.85
N SER A 84 -16.20 3.03 17.73
CA SER A 84 -17.14 2.28 16.91
C SER A 84 -17.24 0.81 17.36
N THR A 85 -18.42 0.39 17.80
CA THR A 85 -18.74 -1.01 18.12
C THR A 85 -19.28 -1.80 16.92
N LYS A 86 -19.37 -1.19 15.73
CA LYS A 86 -20.16 -1.73 14.62
C LYS A 86 -19.45 -2.77 13.77
N CYS A 87 -18.12 -2.87 13.84
CA CYS A 87 -17.34 -3.80 13.03
C CYS A 87 -16.44 -4.67 13.92
N PRO A 88 -16.36 -5.98 13.67
CA PRO A 88 -15.34 -6.80 14.32
C PRO A 88 -13.96 -6.24 13.98
N SER A 89 -13.18 -5.96 15.02
CA SER A 89 -11.80 -5.48 14.87
C SER A 89 -10.97 -6.55 14.14
N PRO A 90 -10.21 -6.18 13.10
CA PRO A 90 -9.36 -7.13 12.42
C PRO A 90 -8.28 -7.63 13.38
N PRO A 91 -7.80 -8.87 13.18
CA PRO A 91 -6.59 -9.34 13.85
C PRO A 91 -5.46 -8.32 13.66
N CYS A 92 -4.67 -8.13 14.71
CA CYS A 92 -3.53 -7.21 14.77
C CYS A 92 -3.87 -5.70 14.81
N LEU A 93 -5.14 -5.28 14.88
CA LEU A 93 -5.51 -3.85 14.94
C LEU A 93 -4.80 -3.09 16.07
N GLU A 94 -4.71 -3.66 17.27
CA GLU A 94 -4.06 -3.01 18.40
C GLU A 94 -2.54 -2.90 18.22
N ALA A 95 -1.90 -3.90 17.59
CA ALA A 95 -0.48 -3.85 17.25
C ALA A 95 -0.20 -2.76 16.19
N VAL A 96 -1.09 -2.65 15.20
CA VAL A 96 -1.06 -1.58 14.20
C VAL A 96 -1.22 -0.20 14.86
N ARG A 97 -2.22 -0.03 15.74
CA ARG A 97 -2.44 1.23 16.48
C ARG A 97 -1.22 1.59 17.32
N TRP A 98 -0.64 0.63 18.03
CA TRP A 98 0.57 0.85 18.83
C TRP A 98 1.72 1.38 17.96
N ARG A 99 1.96 0.78 16.80
CA ARG A 99 2.99 1.23 15.85
C ARG A 99 2.66 2.60 15.24
N LEU A 100 1.38 2.91 15.06
CA LEU A 100 0.91 4.24 14.66
C LEU A 100 0.76 5.21 15.85
N ARG A 101 1.54 5.01 16.93
CA ARG A 101 1.60 5.88 18.12
C ARG A 101 0.27 6.01 18.89
N GLY A 102 -0.48 4.91 18.98
CA GLY A 102 -1.69 4.80 19.79
C GLY A 102 -2.91 5.51 19.21
N MET A 103 -2.98 5.64 17.88
CA MET A 103 -4.09 6.33 17.23
C MET A 103 -5.46 5.70 17.50
N GLN A 104 -6.46 6.57 17.68
CA GLN A 104 -7.85 6.20 17.93
C GLN A 104 -8.55 5.70 16.67
N SER A 105 -8.22 6.28 15.52
CA SER A 105 -8.79 5.92 14.23
C SER A 105 -7.70 5.53 13.24
N VAL A 106 -7.95 4.46 12.50
CA VAL A 106 -7.05 3.90 11.48
C VAL A 106 -7.86 3.60 10.23
N THR A 107 -7.38 4.06 9.09
CA THR A 107 -7.90 3.63 7.79
C THR A 107 -7.13 2.39 7.34
N ARG A 108 -7.84 1.34 6.93
CA ARG A 108 -7.27 0.11 6.37
C ARG A 108 -7.62 0.01 4.89
N LEU A 109 -6.60 -0.16 4.06
CA LEU A 109 -6.72 -0.49 2.63
C LEU A 109 -6.29 -1.94 2.45
N GLN A 110 -7.21 -2.84 2.16
CA GLN A 110 -6.91 -4.25 1.95
C GLN A 110 -6.80 -4.55 0.45
N PHE A 111 -5.70 -5.17 0.06
CA PHE A 111 -5.37 -5.57 -1.30
C PHE A 111 -5.49 -7.08 -1.39
N GLN A 112 -6.38 -7.54 -2.26
CA GLN A 112 -6.36 -8.92 -2.75
C GLN A 112 -5.77 -8.90 -4.14
N LEU A 113 -4.74 -9.70 -4.39
CA LEU A 113 -4.08 -9.77 -5.69
C LEU A 113 -4.56 -10.99 -6.45
N HIS A 114 -4.49 -10.97 -7.79
CA HIS A 114 -4.71 -12.22 -8.52
C HIS A 114 -3.62 -13.23 -8.17
N THR A 115 -3.98 -14.51 -8.16
CA THR A 115 -3.11 -15.62 -7.78
C THR A 115 -1.82 -15.68 -8.61
N ASP A 116 -1.88 -15.19 -9.86
CA ASP A 116 -0.76 -15.12 -10.81
C ASP A 116 -0.19 -13.70 -10.97
N SER A 117 -0.67 -12.72 -10.20
CA SER A 117 -0.20 -11.33 -10.28
C SER A 117 1.16 -11.20 -9.63
N HIS A 118 2.20 -11.02 -10.45
CA HIS A 118 3.49 -10.53 -9.96
C HIS A 118 3.45 -9.00 -9.85
N ILE A 119 3.53 -8.49 -8.61
CA ILE A 119 3.76 -7.06 -8.36
C ILE A 119 5.20 -6.71 -8.74
N ASP A 120 5.41 -5.54 -9.35
CA ASP A 120 6.75 -5.09 -9.73
C ASP A 120 7.53 -4.65 -8.48
N LEU A 121 8.64 -5.34 -8.14
CA LEU A 121 9.65 -4.80 -7.23
C LEU A 121 10.62 -3.95 -8.06
N ILE A 122 10.55 -2.63 -7.89
CA ILE A 122 11.41 -1.68 -8.59
C ILE A 122 12.63 -1.39 -7.72
N THR A 123 13.80 -1.81 -8.17
CA THR A 123 15.09 -1.48 -7.54
C THR A 123 15.79 -0.38 -8.35
N PRO A 124 16.34 0.67 -7.72
CA PRO A 124 17.17 1.66 -8.41
C PRO A 124 18.38 1.01 -9.10
N LEU A 125 18.81 1.57 -10.24
CA LEU A 125 19.93 1.04 -11.02
C LEU A 125 21.26 1.12 -10.26
N ASP A 126 21.41 2.14 -9.39
CA ASP A 126 22.63 2.40 -8.60
C ASP A 126 22.69 1.58 -7.30
N PHE A 127 21.82 0.57 -7.15
CA PHE A 127 21.85 -0.37 -6.04
C PHE A 127 22.98 -1.40 -6.26
N ASP A 128 24.19 -0.88 -6.48
CA ASP A 128 25.35 -1.64 -6.92
C ASP A 128 25.76 -2.66 -5.84
N THR A 129 25.78 -3.91 -6.26
CA THR A 129 26.11 -5.15 -5.55
C THR A 129 27.55 -5.22 -5.01
N GLY A 130 28.32 -4.14 -5.09
CA GLY A 130 29.74 -4.09 -4.69
C GLY A 130 30.02 -3.65 -3.25
N ASN A 131 29.06 -3.02 -2.57
CA ASN A 131 29.23 -2.54 -1.20
C ASN A 131 28.38 -3.38 -0.22
N THR A 132 28.89 -3.61 0.99
CA THR A 132 28.15 -4.33 2.05
C THR A 132 26.80 -3.68 2.29
N VAL A 133 25.74 -4.30 1.76
CA VAL A 133 24.37 -3.84 1.93
C VAL A 133 24.04 -3.89 3.41
N SER A 134 23.77 -2.74 4.02
CA SER A 134 23.46 -2.66 5.45
C SER A 134 22.23 -3.52 5.79
N GLU A 135 22.20 -4.15 6.97
CA GLU A 135 21.08 -4.98 7.43
C GLU A 135 19.69 -4.32 7.31
N PRO A 136 19.50 -3.01 7.61
CA PRO A 136 18.20 -2.36 7.45
C PRO A 136 17.68 -2.40 6.01
N VAL A 137 18.58 -2.36 5.04
CA VAL A 137 18.25 -2.41 3.61
C VAL A 137 17.86 -3.83 3.18
N LEU A 138 18.54 -4.85 3.71
CA LEU A 138 18.18 -6.25 3.49
C LEU A 138 16.80 -6.57 4.09
N ASN A 139 16.53 -6.09 5.30
CA ASN A 139 15.24 -6.27 5.98
C ASN A 139 14.11 -5.55 5.24
N ALA A 140 14.35 -4.33 4.74
CA ALA A 140 13.41 -3.61 3.91
C ALA A 140 13.08 -4.38 2.61
N ARG A 141 14.09 -4.92 1.92
CA ARG A 141 13.89 -5.71 0.71
C ARG A 141 13.13 -7.01 1.00
N ALA A 142 13.49 -7.73 2.06
CA ALA A 142 12.78 -8.93 2.48
C ALA A 142 11.30 -8.64 2.79
N SER A 143 11.02 -7.50 3.42
CA SER A 143 9.65 -7.04 3.70
C SER A 143 8.87 -6.73 2.41
N LEU A 144 9.48 -6.05 1.45
CA LEU A 144 8.84 -5.79 0.14
C LEU A 144 8.60 -7.07 -0.65
N MET A 145 9.56 -8.00 -0.64
CA MET A 145 9.42 -9.31 -1.29
C MET A 145 8.30 -10.13 -0.65
N SER A 146 8.23 -10.17 0.68
CA SER A 146 7.17 -10.83 1.44
C SER A 146 5.79 -10.32 1.01
N LEU A 147 5.62 -9.00 0.89
CA LEU A 147 4.38 -8.39 0.40
C LEU A 147 4.13 -8.68 -1.09
N ALA A 148 5.16 -8.67 -1.94
CA ALA A 148 5.04 -8.95 -3.37
C ALA A 148 4.56 -10.39 -3.66
N THR A 149 4.90 -11.33 -2.79
CA THR A 149 4.50 -12.74 -2.89
C THR A 149 3.20 -13.06 -2.16
N SER A 150 2.63 -12.10 -1.43
CA SER A 150 1.39 -12.29 -0.69
C SER A 150 0.20 -12.26 -1.64
N SER A 151 -0.70 -13.23 -1.53
CA SER A 151 -2.01 -13.21 -2.21
C SER A 151 -2.91 -12.09 -1.68
N ARG A 152 -2.75 -11.74 -0.40
CA ARG A 152 -3.54 -10.72 0.28
C ARG A 152 -2.72 -10.02 1.36
N PHE A 153 -2.82 -8.70 1.41
CA PHE A 153 -2.25 -7.91 2.48
C PHE A 153 -3.09 -6.64 2.70
N SER A 154 -2.93 -6.00 3.84
CA SER A 154 -3.54 -4.71 4.11
C SER A 154 -2.52 -3.66 4.51
N MET A 155 -2.86 -2.41 4.21
CA MET A 155 -2.13 -1.23 4.62
C MET A 155 -2.96 -0.45 5.61
N ALA A 156 -2.42 -0.28 6.80
CA ALA A 156 -2.97 0.58 7.83
C ALA A 156 -2.27 1.94 7.78
N ILE A 157 -3.09 2.95 7.61
CA ILE A 157 -2.69 4.35 7.53
C ILE A 157 -3.39 5.08 8.65
N ARG A 158 -2.68 6.04 9.25
CA ARG A 158 -3.27 6.98 10.20
C ARG A 158 -4.53 7.58 9.57
N ASP A 159 -5.63 7.53 10.30
CA ASP A 159 -6.84 8.20 9.84
C ASP A 159 -6.53 9.68 9.66
N PHE A 160 -6.96 10.24 8.54
CA PHE A 160 -6.62 11.61 8.19
C PHE A 160 -7.48 12.54 9.05
N PRO A 161 -6.91 13.32 10.00
CA PRO A 161 -7.68 14.38 10.59
C PRO A 161 -7.88 15.42 9.49
N HIS A 162 -9.12 15.54 9.01
CA HIS A 162 -9.54 16.54 8.04
C HIS A 162 -8.75 16.49 6.73
N LEU A 163 -9.06 15.50 5.88
CA LEU A 163 -8.80 15.66 4.45
C LEU A 163 -9.45 16.97 4.01
N THR A 164 -8.66 17.92 3.51
CA THR A 164 -9.21 19.06 2.76
C THR A 164 -10.08 18.50 1.63
N GLU A 165 -11.10 19.24 1.17
CA GLU A 165 -12.00 18.74 0.09
C GLU A 165 -11.22 18.21 -1.12
N ASN A 166 -10.06 18.80 -1.45
CA ASN A 166 -9.15 18.29 -2.48
C ASN A 166 -8.56 16.92 -2.15
N LYS A 167 -8.02 16.72 -0.95
CA LYS A 167 -7.48 15.41 -0.53
C LYS A 167 -8.58 14.36 -0.37
N LYS A 168 -9.81 14.79 -0.05
CA LYS A 168 -10.98 13.91 0.01
C LYS A 168 -11.38 13.45 -1.39
N HIS A 169 -11.38 14.35 -2.37
CA HIS A 169 -11.61 14.01 -3.78
C HIS A 169 -10.55 13.05 -4.32
N GLU A 170 -9.26 13.30 -4.06
CA GLU A 170 -8.17 12.37 -4.42
C GLU A 170 -8.36 10.98 -3.78
N TYR A 171 -8.82 10.94 -2.53
CA TYR A 171 -9.12 9.68 -1.82
C TYR A 171 -10.36 8.95 -2.34
N GLU A 172 -11.42 9.67 -2.65
CA GLU A 172 -12.63 9.12 -3.26
C GLU A 172 -12.33 8.54 -4.63
N CYS A 173 -11.51 9.24 -5.44
CA CYS A 173 -10.99 8.74 -6.71
C CYS A 173 -10.22 7.42 -6.54
N MET A 174 -9.39 7.25 -5.52
CA MET A 174 -8.69 5.98 -5.24
C MET A 174 -9.65 4.79 -5.09
N VAL A 175 -10.79 5.01 -4.40
CA VAL A 175 -11.80 3.98 -4.11
C VAL A 175 -12.76 3.78 -5.29
N ASP A 176 -13.11 4.86 -6.01
CA ASP A 176 -14.03 4.82 -7.15
C ASP A 176 -13.39 4.26 -8.42
N VAL A 177 -12.07 4.39 -8.64
CA VAL A 177 -11.41 3.77 -9.81
C VAL A 177 -11.62 2.24 -9.83
N ARG A 178 -11.70 1.59 -8.67
CA ARG A 178 -12.06 0.16 -8.57
C ARG A 178 -13.50 -0.14 -8.97
N ARG A 179 -14.44 0.74 -8.63
CA ARG A 179 -15.84 0.60 -9.05
C ARG A 179 -15.98 0.76 -10.56
N LEU A 180 -15.14 1.60 -11.17
CA LEU A 180 -15.05 1.72 -12.63
C LEU A 180 -14.56 0.41 -13.29
N TYR A 181 -13.59 -0.30 -12.70
CA TYR A 181 -13.17 -1.61 -13.20
C TYR A 181 -14.19 -2.72 -13.01
N ARG A 182 -14.86 -2.81 -11.85
CA ARG A 182 -15.94 -3.81 -11.65
C ARG A 182 -17.11 -3.63 -12.63
N ARG A 183 -17.38 -2.40 -13.09
CA ARG A 183 -18.41 -2.14 -14.12
C ARG A 183 -17.99 -2.56 -15.52
N ASN A 184 -16.69 -2.56 -15.84
CA ASN A 184 -16.18 -2.88 -17.17
C ASN A 184 -15.90 -4.37 -17.41
N ILE A 185 -15.98 -5.22 -16.37
CA ILE A 185 -15.98 -6.69 -16.51
C ILE A 185 -17.43 -7.20 -16.62
N ALA A 186 -18.27 -6.50 -17.38
CA ALA A 186 -19.60 -6.99 -17.75
C ALA A 186 -19.44 -7.92 -18.97
N ALA A 187 -19.60 -9.22 -18.69
CA ALA A 187 -19.85 -10.40 -19.52
C ALA A 187 -19.32 -10.44 -20.98
N PRO A 188 -18.60 -11.51 -21.39
CA PRO A 188 -18.38 -11.77 -22.81
C PRO A 188 -19.73 -12.03 -23.51
N PRO A 189 -19.89 -11.61 -24.78
CA PRO A 189 -21.10 -11.90 -25.54
C PRO A 189 -21.21 -13.41 -25.77
N LEU A 190 -22.44 -13.94 -25.58
CA LEU A 190 -22.83 -15.31 -25.95
C LEU A 190 -22.78 -15.52 -27.46
#